data_AF-A0A9P3N0S1-F1
#
_entry.id   AF-A0A9P3N0S1-F1
#
_cell.length_a   1.000
_cell.length_b   1.000
_cell.length_c   1.000
_cell.angle_alpha   90.00
_cell.angle_beta   90.00
_cell.angle_gamma   90.00
#
_symmetry.space_group_name_H-M   'P 1'
#
loop_
_entity.id
_entity.type
_entity.pdbx_description
1 polymer ?
#
loop_
_entity_poly.entity_id
_entity_poly.type
_entity_poly.pdbx_seq_one_letter_code
_entity_poly.pdbx_strand_id
1 'polypeptide(L)'
;MKYEWDRIAYCDAAEPWQLGFQDAATPMMQGIIDLHHDIMFFLVIIIIFVLWMLVRVLWHFHTKRNPIPERIVHGTTIEIIWRATVLKHL
;
A
#
# COMPACT_ATOMS: atom_id res chain seq x y z
N MET A 1 24.12 10.84 49.86
CA MET A 1 22.71 10.79 49.45
C MET A 1 22.39 12.13 48.77
N LYS A 2 22.81 12.29 47.51
CA LYS A 2 22.40 13.42 46.67
C LYS A 2 21.23 12.90 45.86
N TYR A 3 20.07 13.50 46.05
CA TYR A 3 18.81 12.97 45.58
C TYR A 3 18.68 13.14 44.05
N GLU A 4 18.52 12.02 43.34
CA GLU A 4 18.45 11.92 41.88
C GLU A 4 17.06 12.29 41.31
N TRP A 5 16.42 13.36 41.79
CA TRP A 5 15.03 13.68 41.44
C TRP A 5 14.83 14.35 40.05
N ASP A 6 15.91 14.73 39.35
CA ASP A 6 15.81 15.53 38.12
C ASP A 6 15.95 14.72 36.82
N ARG A 7 15.60 13.43 36.81
CA ARG A 7 15.48 12.67 35.56
C ARG A 7 14.08 12.84 34.97
N ILE A 8 13.86 13.98 34.29
CA ILE A 8 12.74 14.15 33.37
C ILE A 8 12.93 13.14 32.24
N ALA A 9 12.15 12.06 32.22
CA ALA A 9 12.04 11.21 31.04
C ALA A 9 11.19 11.97 30.01
N TYR A 10 11.80 12.43 28.92
CA TYR A 10 11.05 12.96 27.80
C TYR A 10 10.26 11.80 27.18
N CYS A 11 8.94 11.86 27.28
CA CYS A 11 8.08 10.94 26.52
C CYS A 11 8.22 11.26 25.03
N ASP A 12 8.13 10.24 24.19
CA ASP A 12 8.08 10.44 22.75
C ASP A 12 6.84 11.26 22.36
N ALA A 13 6.97 12.10 21.34
CA ALA A 13 5.96 13.08 20.93
C ALA A 13 5.91 13.22 19.41
N ALA A 14 4.83 13.80 18.90
CA ALA A 14 4.67 13.98 17.46
C ALA A 14 5.62 15.09 16.96
N GLU A 15 6.38 14.77 15.91
CA GLU A 15 7.31 15.71 15.28
C GLU A 15 6.63 16.45 14.11
N PRO A 16 6.97 17.74 13.85
CA PRO A 16 6.45 18.45 12.70
C PRO A 16 6.72 17.70 11.38
N TRP A 17 5.66 17.49 10.58
CA TRP A 17 5.71 16.79 9.28
C TRP A 17 6.03 15.29 9.33
N GLN A 18 5.84 14.63 10.47
CA GLN A 18 6.00 13.18 10.58
C GLN A 18 5.00 12.42 9.71
N LEU A 19 5.50 11.48 8.89
CA LEU A 19 4.71 10.69 7.92
C LEU A 19 4.51 9.22 8.35
N GLY A 20 5.04 8.83 9.50
CA GLY A 20 5.00 7.46 10.01
C GLY A 20 4.67 7.42 11.50
N PHE A 21 4.85 6.24 12.10
CA PHE A 21 4.66 6.06 13.53
C PHE A 21 5.79 6.71 14.36
N GLN A 22 5.50 6.93 15.64
CA GLN A 22 6.47 7.24 16.69
C GLN A 22 7.30 6.00 17.05
N ASP A 23 8.36 6.20 17.84
CA ASP A 23 9.22 5.12 18.29
C ASP A 23 8.43 4.16 19.19
N ALA A 24 8.62 2.86 18.96
CA ALA A 24 7.88 1.84 19.68
C ALA A 24 8.35 1.76 21.15
N ALA A 25 7.52 2.26 22.07
CA ALA A 25 7.74 2.13 23.50
C ALA A 25 7.41 0.73 24.06
N THR A 26 6.75 -0.13 23.27
CA THR A 26 6.31 -1.48 23.69
C THR A 26 6.49 -2.51 22.57
N PRO A 27 6.68 -3.81 22.91
CA PRO A 27 6.75 -4.88 21.91
C PRO A 27 5.49 -5.00 21.06
N MET A 28 4.32 -4.63 21.59
CA MET A 28 3.06 -4.63 20.84
C MET A 28 3.07 -3.57 19.75
N MET A 29 3.58 -2.36 20.05
CA MET A 29 3.72 -1.31 19.04
C MET A 29 4.71 -1.72 17.95
N GLN A 30 5.81 -2.39 18.31
CA GLN A 30 6.75 -2.93 17.31
C GLN A 30 6.04 -3.90 16.35
N GLY A 31 5.22 -4.82 16.89
CA GLY A 31 4.44 -5.74 16.04
C GLY A 31 3.45 -5.04 15.11
N ILE A 32 2.85 -3.92 15.53
CA ILE A 32 1.97 -3.10 14.67
C ILE A 32 2.77 -2.44 13.55
N ILE A 33 3.95 -1.89 13.86
CA ILE A 33 4.82 -1.24 12.87
C ILE A 33 5.30 -2.26 11.85
N ASP A 34 5.71 -3.46 12.28
CA ASP A 34 6.16 -4.52 11.37
C ASP A 34 5.03 -4.96 10.43
N LEU A 35 3.83 -5.22 10.98
CA LEU A 35 2.64 -5.56 10.19
C LEU A 35 2.29 -4.46 9.18
N HIS A 36 2.35 -3.20 9.60
CA HIS A 36 2.09 -2.07 8.72
C HIS A 36 3.07 -2.04 7.54
N HIS A 37 4.38 -2.23 7.79
CA HIS A 37 5.37 -2.22 6.72
C HIS A 37 5.15 -3.36 5.73
N ASP A 38 4.83 -4.56 6.20
CA ASP A 38 4.54 -5.71 5.35
C ASP A 38 3.31 -5.44 4.46
N ILE A 39 2.21 -4.96 5.04
CA ILE A 39 0.98 -4.65 4.27
C ILE A 39 1.24 -3.51 3.28
N MET A 40 1.92 -2.44 3.71
CA MET A 40 2.20 -1.28 2.87
C MET A 40 3.07 -1.64 1.66
N PHE A 41 4.03 -2.55 1.83
CA PHE A 41 4.85 -3.04 0.73
C PHE A 41 3.99 -3.68 -0.38
N PHE A 42 3.07 -4.58 -0.02
CA PHE A 42 2.17 -5.20 -0.99
C PHE A 42 1.20 -4.19 -1.62
N LEU A 43 0.67 -3.24 -0.84
CA LEU A 43 -0.22 -2.21 -1.36
C LEU A 43 0.46 -1.31 -2.39
N VAL A 44 1.69 -0.87 -2.13
CA VAL A 44 2.46 -0.03 -3.07
C VAL A 44 2.67 -0.75 -4.40
N ILE A 45 3.01 -2.06 -4.37
CA ILE A 45 3.17 -2.86 -5.59
C ILE A 45 1.87 -2.91 -6.39
N ILE A 46 0.74 -3.18 -5.74
CA ILE A 46 -0.57 -3.27 -6.39
C ILE A 46 -0.95 -1.91 -7.02
N ILE A 47 -0.74 -0.81 -6.29
CA ILE A 47 -1.04 0.54 -6.80
C ILE A 47 -0.20 0.85 -8.04
N ILE A 48 1.11 0.59 -8.02
CA ILE A 48 1.99 0.80 -9.18
C ILE A 48 1.50 -0.02 -10.38
N PHE A 49 1.15 -1.29 -10.16
CA PHE A 49 0.64 -2.16 -11.21
C PHE A 49 -0.67 -1.64 -11.83
N VAL A 50 -1.62 -1.22 -10.99
CA VAL A 50 -2.91 -0.67 -11.46
C VAL A 50 -2.71 0.65 -12.19
N LEU A 51 -1.86 1.55 -11.68
CA LEU A 51 -1.53 2.80 -12.34
C LEU A 51 -0.88 2.57 -13.70
N TRP A 52 0.06 1.61 -13.78
CA TRP A 52 0.67 1.21 -15.05
C TRP A 52 -0.37 0.70 -16.05
N MET A 53 -1.28 -0.19 -15.63
CA MET A 53 -2.37 -0.68 -16.49
C MET A 53 -3.29 0.45 -16.96
N LEU A 54 -3.66 1.36 -16.06
CA LEU A 54 -4.53 2.50 -16.39
C LEU A 54 -3.87 3.41 -17.45
N VAL A 55 -2.61 3.78 -17.25
CA VAL A 55 -1.85 4.58 -18.22
C VAL A 55 -1.76 3.85 -19.56
N ARG A 56 -1.50 2.53 -19.55
CA ARG A 56 -1.45 1.72 -20.78
C ARG A 56 -2.79 1.74 -21.52
N VAL A 57 -3.90 1.60 -20.81
CA VAL A 57 -5.25 1.63 -21.39
C VAL A 57 -5.54 3.01 -22.01
N LEU A 58 -5.29 4.09 -21.27
CA LEU A 58 -5.50 5.45 -21.75
C LEU A 58 -4.65 5.76 -23.00
N TRP A 59 -3.39 5.30 -23.02
CA TRP A 59 -2.50 5.54 -24.16
C TRP A 59 -2.97 4.78 -25.42
N HIS A 60 -3.33 3.50 -25.28
CA HIS A 60 -3.62 2.64 -26.44
C HIS A 60 -5.03 2.84 -26.98
N PHE A 61 -6.02 3.06 -26.12
CA PHE A 61 -7.43 3.06 -26.48
C PHE A 61 -8.05 4.47 -26.59
N HIS A 62 -7.24 5.53 -26.67
CA HIS A 62 -7.76 6.86 -26.95
C HIS A 62 -8.25 6.99 -28.41
N THR A 63 -9.22 7.88 -28.64
CA THR A 63 -9.98 7.99 -29.91
C THR A 63 -9.15 8.14 -31.17
N LYS A 64 -7.98 8.82 -31.12
CA LYS A 64 -7.13 8.97 -32.31
C LYS A 64 -6.39 7.68 -32.67
N ARG A 65 -6.08 6.83 -31.69
CA ARG A 65 -5.33 5.58 -31.90
C ARG A 65 -6.24 4.36 -32.03
N ASN A 66 -7.40 4.38 -31.39
CA ASN A 66 -8.41 3.34 -31.53
C ASN A 66 -9.80 3.93 -31.91
N PRO A 67 -10.01 4.31 -33.17
CA PRO A 67 -11.26 4.95 -33.61
C PRO A 67 -12.46 3.99 -33.69
N ILE A 68 -12.23 2.69 -33.88
CA ILE A 68 -13.29 1.67 -33.94
C ILE A 68 -13.14 0.75 -32.72
N PRO A 69 -14.03 0.81 -31.71
CA PRO A 69 -13.92 -0.02 -30.52
C PRO A 69 -14.27 -1.48 -30.80
N GLU A 70 -13.55 -2.38 -30.15
CA GLU A 70 -13.87 -3.82 -30.15
C GLU A 70 -15.15 -4.09 -29.35
N ARG A 71 -15.95 -5.06 -29.79
CA ARG A 71 -17.26 -5.42 -29.19
C ARG A 71 -17.19 -6.69 -28.35
N ILE A 72 -16.10 -6.91 -27.62
CA ILE A 72 -15.95 -8.04 -26.72
C ILE A 72 -16.69 -7.74 -25.41
N VAL A 73 -17.63 -8.62 -25.04
CA VAL A 73 -18.48 -8.43 -23.84
C VAL A 73 -18.04 -9.33 -22.69
N HIS A 74 -17.47 -10.51 -22.98
CA HIS A 74 -17.08 -11.50 -21.98
C HIS A 74 -15.65 -11.99 -22.21
N GLY A 75 -14.88 -12.09 -21.14
CA GLY A 75 -13.48 -12.48 -21.14
C GLY A 75 -13.20 -13.60 -20.15
N THR A 76 -13.89 -14.74 -20.30
CA THR A 76 -13.90 -15.85 -19.31
C THR A 76 -12.52 -16.30 -18.85
N THR A 77 -11.51 -16.31 -19.74
CA THR A 77 -10.14 -16.68 -19.37
C THR A 77 -9.51 -15.71 -18.39
N ILE A 78 -9.62 -14.40 -18.65
CA ILE A 78 -9.07 -13.37 -17.76
C ILE A 78 -9.86 -13.36 -16.45
N GLU A 79 -11.18 -13.57 -16.53
CA GLU A 79 -12.05 -13.72 -15.36
C GLU A 79 -11.59 -14.84 -14.42
N ILE A 80 -11.25 -16.01 -14.97
CA ILE A 80 -10.73 -17.13 -14.17
C ILE A 80 -9.38 -16.77 -13.56
N ILE A 81 -8.49 -16.14 -14.33
CA ILE A 81 -7.14 -15.77 -13.86
C ILE A 81 -7.23 -14.85 -12.65
N TRP A 82 -7.97 -13.74 -12.71
CA TRP A 82 -8.01 -12.83 -11.56
C TRP A 82 -8.76 -13.44 -10.37
N ARG A 83 -9.83 -14.22 -10.60
CA ARG A 83 -10.56 -14.89 -9.51
C ARG A 83 -9.66 -15.89 -8.81
N ALA A 84 -8.92 -16.69 -9.58
CA ALA A 84 -8.00 -17.69 -9.04
C ALA A 84 -6.81 -17.03 -8.31
N THR A 85 -6.20 -16.00 -8.89
CA THR A 85 -5.09 -15.29 -8.25
C THR A 85 -5.52 -14.63 -6.94
N VAL A 86 -6.72 -14.03 -6.88
CA VAL A 86 -7.24 -13.43 -5.64
C VAL A 86 -7.64 -14.50 -4.62
N LEU A 87 -8.36 -15.54 -5.03
CA LEU A 87 -8.88 -16.56 -4.12
C LEU A 87 -7.78 -17.51 -3.58
N LYS A 88 -6.69 -17.71 -4.33
CA LYS A 88 -5.62 -18.66 -3.96
C LYS A 88 -4.57 -18.05 -3.02
N HIS A 89 -4.54 -16.73 -2.90
CA HIS A 89 -3.58 -15.99 -2.07
C HIS A 89 -4.23 -15.23 -0.90
N LEU A 90 -5.54 -15.46 -0.69
CA LEU A 90 -6.26 -15.24 0.58
C LEU A 90 -6.30 -16.57 1.35
#